data_AF-A0A3N0CYW2-F1
#
_entry.id   AF-A0A3N0CYW2-F1
#
_cell.length_a   1.000
_cell.length_b   1.000
_cell.length_c   1.000
_cell.angle_alpha   90.00
_cell.angle_beta   90.00
_cell.angle_gamma   90.00
#
_symmetry.space_group_name_H-M   'P 1'
#
loop_
_entity.id
_entity.type
_entity.pdbx_description
1 polymer ?
#
loop_
_entity_poly.entity_id
_entity_poly.type
_entity_poly.pdbx_seq_one_letter_code
_entity_poly.pdbx_strand_id
1 'polypeptide(L)'
;AKTGMSEVQFVTRAAQKAEAAIGGTGRFAGIAKHTYANNLLSRYQSIYGNRGLQFNNYFNNGVGNRGFLDVVNHGSKTIYDFKFGSATWRSGQLLKYQRNFPGYNIQIIRP
;
A
#
# COMPACT_ATOMS: atom_id res chain seq x y z
N ALA A 1 12.48 -3.67 -20.00
CA ALA A 1 11.31 -3.83 -19.10
C ALA A 1 10.19 -2.92 -19.61
N LYS A 2 8.91 -3.34 -19.62
CA LYS A 2 7.80 -2.50 -20.13
C LYS A 2 7.67 -1.21 -19.29
N THR A 3 8.19 -0.12 -19.83
CA THR A 3 8.34 1.22 -19.23
C THR A 3 7.06 2.08 -19.25
N GLY A 4 5.88 1.51 -19.49
CA GLY A 4 4.68 2.32 -19.76
C GLY A 4 3.90 2.82 -18.54
N MET A 5 4.04 2.19 -17.36
CA MET A 5 3.18 2.46 -16.20
C MET A 5 3.98 2.87 -14.97
N SER A 6 3.67 4.04 -14.43
CA SER A 6 4.26 4.54 -13.19
C SER A 6 3.92 3.63 -11.99
N GLU A 7 4.71 3.75 -10.92
CA GLU A 7 4.49 2.98 -9.68
C GLU A 7 3.11 3.27 -9.06
N VAL A 8 2.71 4.54 -8.99
CA VAL A 8 1.39 4.94 -8.48
C VAL A 8 0.25 4.34 -9.29
N GLN A 9 0.34 4.35 -10.62
CA GLN A 9 -0.67 3.74 -11.50
C GLN A 9 -0.72 2.22 -11.32
N PHE A 10 0.44 1.59 -11.15
CA PHE A 10 0.54 0.15 -10.92
C PHE A 10 -0.12 -0.26 -9.60
N VAL A 11 0.20 0.44 -8.51
CA VAL A 11 -0.40 0.22 -7.19
C VAL A 11 -1.90 0.54 -7.21
N THR A 12 -2.32 1.63 -7.86
CA THR A 12 -3.74 2.02 -8.00
C THR A 12 -4.54 0.96 -8.75
N ARG A 13 -4.03 0.43 -9.87
CA ARG A 13 -4.73 -0.62 -10.62
C ARG A 13 -4.87 -1.92 -9.83
N ALA A 14 -3.89 -2.24 -8.98
CA ALA A 14 -4.00 -3.40 -8.10
C ALA A 14 -5.09 -3.20 -7.04
N ALA A 15 -5.18 -2.00 -6.45
CA ALA A 15 -6.26 -1.64 -5.53
C ALA A 15 -7.64 -1.70 -6.21
N GLN A 16 -7.78 -1.15 -7.41
CA GLN A 16 -9.05 -1.18 -8.17
C GLN A 16 -9.50 -2.62 -8.47
N LYS A 17 -8.56 -3.49 -8.84
CA LYS A 17 -8.85 -4.91 -9.04
C LYS A 17 -9.27 -5.61 -7.75
N ALA A 18 -8.64 -5.28 -6.63
CA ALA A 18 -9.04 -5.80 -5.32
C ALA A 18 -10.45 -5.35 -4.93
N GLU A 19 -10.76 -4.06 -5.10
CA GLU A 19 -12.08 -3.49 -4.83
C GLU A 19 -13.17 -4.20 -5.65
N ALA A 20 -12.96 -4.38 -6.95
CA ALA A 20 -13.91 -5.04 -7.84
C ALA A 20 -14.04 -6.56 -7.58
N ALA A 21 -12.94 -7.26 -7.30
CA ALA A 21 -12.95 -8.70 -7.12
C ALA A 21 -13.53 -9.15 -5.77
N ILE A 22 -13.27 -8.38 -4.71
CA ILE A 22 -13.74 -8.70 -3.36
C ILE A 22 -15.09 -8.04 -3.08
N GLY A 23 -15.29 -6.79 -3.53
CA GLY A 23 -16.48 -6.00 -3.22
C GLY A 23 -16.71 -5.84 -1.71
N GLY A 24 -17.96 -5.53 -1.33
CA GLY A 24 -18.37 -5.45 0.07
C GLY A 24 -17.72 -4.33 0.88
N THR A 25 -18.21 -4.18 2.11
CA THR A 25 -17.77 -3.13 3.05
C THR A 25 -17.45 -3.71 4.42
N GLY A 26 -16.73 -2.95 5.24
CA GLY A 26 -16.39 -3.33 6.61
C GLY A 26 -15.03 -4.01 6.73
N ARG A 27 -14.67 -4.35 7.97
CA ARG A 27 -13.32 -4.77 8.35
C ARG A 27 -12.80 -5.98 7.56
N PHE A 28 -13.61 -7.03 7.43
CA PHE A 28 -13.19 -8.27 6.76
C PHE A 28 -13.00 -8.09 5.27
N ALA A 29 -13.94 -7.39 4.59
CA ALA A 29 -13.80 -7.03 3.19
C ALA A 29 -12.53 -6.18 2.95
N GLY A 30 -12.26 -5.23 3.85
CA GLY A 30 -11.01 -4.45 3.84
C GLY A 30 -9.78 -5.36 3.87
N ILE A 31 -9.66 -6.22 4.89
CA ILE A 31 -8.52 -7.15 5.02
C ILE A 31 -8.35 -8.01 3.76
N ALA A 32 -9.44 -8.55 3.21
CA ALA A 32 -9.39 -9.34 1.99
C ALA A 32 -8.89 -8.53 0.78
N LYS A 33 -9.29 -7.26 0.65
CA LYS A 33 -8.81 -6.35 -0.42
C LYS A 33 -7.34 -6.03 -0.28
N HIS A 34 -6.83 -5.74 0.92
CA HIS A 34 -5.39 -5.53 1.15
C HIS A 34 -4.58 -6.77 0.74
N THR A 35 -5.01 -7.96 1.19
CA THR A 35 -4.38 -9.24 0.83
C THR A 35 -4.39 -9.47 -0.68
N TYR A 36 -5.52 -9.24 -1.33
CA TYR A 36 -5.64 -9.39 -2.79
C TYR A 36 -4.70 -8.45 -3.54
N ALA A 37 -4.67 -7.16 -3.18
CA ALA A 37 -3.81 -6.17 -3.83
C ALA A 37 -2.33 -6.52 -3.68
N ASN A 38 -1.89 -6.92 -2.48
CA ASN A 38 -0.51 -7.31 -2.21
C ASN A 38 -0.10 -8.57 -3.01
N ASN A 39 -0.97 -9.58 -3.07
CA ASN A 39 -0.73 -10.79 -3.86
C ASN A 39 -0.61 -10.48 -5.35
N LEU A 40 -1.45 -9.57 -5.86
CA LEU A 40 -1.43 -9.18 -7.26
C LEU A 40 -0.15 -8.41 -7.62
N LEU A 41 0.26 -7.45 -6.78
CA LEU A 41 1.50 -6.70 -6.96
C LEU A 41 2.72 -7.62 -6.88
N SER A 42 2.76 -8.52 -5.89
CA SER A 42 3.83 -9.52 -5.76
C SER A 42 3.95 -10.39 -7.01
N ARG A 43 2.82 -10.94 -7.48
CA ARG A 43 2.77 -11.74 -8.71
C ARG A 43 3.28 -10.97 -9.93
N TYR A 44 2.84 -9.73 -10.11
CA TYR A 44 3.25 -8.92 -11.25
C TYR A 44 4.72 -8.49 -11.20
N GLN A 45 5.28 -8.24 -10.01
CA GLN A 45 6.73 -8.04 -9.87
C GLN A 45 7.52 -9.30 -10.25
N SER A 46 7.01 -10.49 -9.91
CA SER A 46 7.63 -11.76 -10.31
C SER A 46 7.62 -11.98 -11.84
N ILE A 47 6.50 -11.65 -12.51
CA ILE A 47 6.36 -11.88 -13.96
C ILE A 47 7.06 -10.80 -14.81
N TYR A 48 6.98 -9.53 -14.40
CA TYR A 48 7.37 -8.38 -15.23
C TYR A 48 8.62 -7.64 -14.75
N GLY A 49 9.25 -8.13 -13.68
CA GLY A 49 10.43 -7.55 -13.07
C GLY A 49 10.13 -6.84 -11.75
N ASN A 50 11.05 -7.01 -10.80
CA ASN A 50 10.95 -6.44 -9.47
C ASN A 50 11.06 -4.90 -9.53
N ARG A 51 10.06 -4.20 -8.99
CA ARG A 51 10.01 -2.73 -8.92
C ARG A 51 10.48 -2.19 -7.57
N GLY A 52 10.87 -3.06 -6.63
CA GLY A 52 11.28 -2.69 -5.28
C GLY A 52 10.12 -2.48 -4.31
N LEU A 53 8.89 -2.83 -4.70
CA LEU A 53 7.74 -2.75 -3.80
C LEU A 53 7.82 -3.87 -2.76
N GLN A 54 7.74 -3.49 -1.50
CA GLN A 54 7.61 -4.37 -0.35
C GLN A 54 6.21 -4.24 0.23
N PHE A 55 5.67 -5.35 0.73
CA PHE A 55 4.29 -5.44 1.22
C PHE A 55 4.27 -5.84 2.69
N ASN A 56 3.25 -5.40 3.42
CA ASN A 56 3.08 -5.71 4.86
C ASN A 56 4.38 -5.44 5.65
N ASN A 57 5.08 -4.35 5.33
CA ASN A 57 6.37 -4.03 5.93
C ASN A 57 6.14 -3.58 7.38
N TYR A 58 6.63 -4.36 8.34
CA TYR A 58 6.48 -4.09 9.77
C TYR A 58 7.57 -3.15 10.27
N PHE A 59 7.19 -2.16 11.08
CA PHE A 59 8.11 -1.34 11.84
C PHE A 59 7.74 -1.31 13.33
N ASN A 60 8.76 -1.23 14.18
CA ASN A 60 8.61 -1.17 15.63
C ASN A 60 9.66 -0.25 16.25
N ASN A 61 9.24 0.97 16.58
CA ASN A 61 10.09 2.01 17.15
C ASN A 61 9.61 2.41 18.56
N GLY A 62 9.12 1.43 19.34
CA GLY A 62 8.67 1.61 20.72
C GLY A 62 7.16 1.55 20.91
N VAL A 63 6.74 1.63 22.18
CA VAL A 63 5.32 1.56 22.58
C VAL A 63 4.52 2.67 21.89
N GLY A 64 3.41 2.29 21.25
CA GLY A 64 2.58 3.22 20.47
C GLY A 64 3.16 3.65 19.12
N ASN A 65 4.38 3.21 18.76
CA ASN A 65 5.08 3.61 17.54
C ASN A 65 5.45 2.40 16.66
N ARG A 66 4.45 1.57 16.38
CA ARG A 66 4.57 0.37 15.55
C ARG A 66 3.43 0.27 14.54
N GLY A 67 3.62 -0.52 13.50
CA GLY A 67 2.59 -0.76 12.49
C GLY A 67 3.10 -1.49 11.27
N PHE A 68 2.19 -1.67 10.31
CA PHE A 68 2.45 -2.23 9.00
C PHE A 68 2.20 -1.16 7.95
N LEU A 69 3.07 -1.09 6.96
CA LEU A 69 2.83 -0.36 5.72
C LEU A 69 2.18 -1.32 4.71
N ASP A 70 1.16 -0.84 3.99
CA ASP A 70 0.51 -1.65 2.95
C ASP A 70 1.50 -1.97 1.83
N VAL A 71 2.08 -0.92 1.24
CA VAL A 71 3.14 -1.01 0.23
C VAL A 71 4.19 0.08 0.49
N VAL A 72 5.46 -0.25 0.36
CA VAL A 72 6.56 0.72 0.42
C VAL A 72 7.61 0.42 -0.64
N ASN A 73 8.16 1.46 -1.23
CA ASN A 73 9.39 1.39 -2.01
C ASN A 73 10.44 2.28 -1.35
N HIS A 74 11.47 1.64 -0.77
CA HIS A 74 12.55 2.34 -0.09
C HIS A 74 13.50 3.07 -1.06
N GLY A 75 13.59 2.61 -2.31
CA GLY A 75 14.41 3.26 -3.35
C GLY A 75 13.83 4.60 -3.79
N SER A 76 12.51 4.63 -4.05
CA SER A 76 11.78 5.87 -4.36
C SER A 76 11.35 6.66 -3.12
N LYS A 77 11.61 6.12 -1.92
CA LYS A 77 11.11 6.63 -0.63
C LYS A 77 9.62 6.94 -0.67
N THR A 78 8.80 6.01 -1.18
CA THR A 78 7.35 6.22 -1.27
C THR A 78 6.60 5.13 -0.52
N ILE A 79 5.67 5.55 0.33
CA ILE A 79 4.71 4.69 1.03
C ILE A 79 3.38 4.85 0.29
N TYR A 80 2.76 3.73 -0.09
CA TYR A 80 1.41 3.70 -0.61
C TYR A 80 0.52 3.00 0.40
N ASP A 81 -0.55 3.66 0.81
CA ASP A 81 -1.48 3.14 1.81
C ASP A 81 -2.90 3.13 1.24
N PHE A 82 -3.48 1.94 1.21
CA PHE A 82 -4.76 1.67 0.59
C PHE A 82 -5.89 2.13 1.51
N LYS A 83 -6.87 2.81 0.94
CA LYS A 83 -8.11 3.17 1.62
C LYS A 83 -9.31 2.72 0.80
N PHE A 84 -9.72 1.48 1.02
CA PHE A 84 -10.89 0.87 0.39
C PHE A 84 -12.21 1.40 0.98
N GLY A 85 -13.22 1.59 0.13
CA GLY A 85 -14.54 2.10 0.53
C GLY A 85 -14.48 3.43 1.30
N SER A 86 -15.24 3.54 2.39
CA SER A 86 -15.30 4.75 3.23
C SER A 86 -14.13 4.90 4.22
N ALA A 87 -13.07 4.07 4.11
CA ALA A 87 -11.92 4.13 4.99
C ALA A 87 -11.30 5.54 4.97
N THR A 88 -11.21 6.17 6.13
CA THR A 88 -10.71 7.55 6.27
C THR A 88 -9.31 7.55 6.85
N TRP A 89 -8.47 8.45 6.32
CA TRP A 89 -7.15 8.69 6.87
C TRP A 89 -7.25 9.55 8.13
N ARG A 90 -6.76 9.05 9.26
CA ARG A 90 -6.68 9.85 10.50
C ARG A 90 -5.35 10.58 10.56
N SER A 91 -5.33 11.85 10.98
CA SER A 91 -4.13 12.70 11.05
C SER A 91 -2.97 12.05 11.82
N GLY A 92 -3.28 11.27 12.87
CA GLY A 92 -2.28 10.52 13.64
C GLY A 92 -1.54 9.44 12.84
N GLN A 93 -2.16 8.85 11.81
CA GLN A 93 -1.49 7.88 10.94
C GLN A 93 -0.45 8.57 10.05
N LEU A 94 -0.75 9.78 9.54
CA LEU A 94 0.19 10.58 8.74
C LEU A 94 1.42 10.93 9.56
N LEU A 95 1.21 11.53 10.74
CA LEU A 95 2.29 11.91 11.65
C LEU A 95 3.13 10.71 12.08
N LYS A 96 2.50 9.55 12.31
CA LYS A 96 3.21 8.31 12.61
C LYS A 96 4.13 7.92 11.45
N TYR A 97 3.66 7.91 10.22
CA TYR A 97 4.49 7.55 9.07
C TYR A 97 5.62 8.56 8.86
N GLN A 98 5.33 9.85 8.91
CA GLN A 98 6.35 10.91 8.78
C GLN A 98 7.45 10.81 9.83
N ARG A 99 7.10 10.49 11.09
CA ARG A 99 8.07 10.29 12.17
C ARG A 99 8.98 9.07 11.95
N ASN A 100 8.43 7.95 11.47
CA ASN A 100 9.19 6.71 11.30
C ASN A 100 9.95 6.64 9.97
N PHE A 101 9.50 7.38 8.97
CA PHE A 101 10.04 7.38 7.61
C PHE A 101 10.28 8.83 7.14
N PRO A 102 11.21 9.56 7.78
CA PRO A 102 11.48 10.95 7.43
C PRO A 102 11.95 11.06 5.97
N GLY A 103 11.37 12.01 5.24
CA GLY A 103 11.65 12.24 3.82
C GLY A 103 10.99 11.25 2.85
N TYR A 104 10.10 10.38 3.34
CA TYR A 104 9.27 9.55 2.46
C TYR A 104 8.04 10.31 2.00
N ASN A 105 7.69 10.15 0.72
CA ASN A 105 6.40 10.54 0.19
C ASN A 105 5.34 9.55 0.65
N ILE A 106 4.16 10.05 1.03
CA ILE A 106 3.03 9.21 1.45
C ILE A 106 1.91 9.45 0.46
N GLN A 107 1.53 8.39 -0.26
CA GLN A 107 0.45 8.42 -1.24
C GLN A 107 -0.73 7.57 -0.76
N ILE A 108 -1.88 8.22 -0.66
CA ILE A 108 -3.13 7.53 -0.33
C ILE A 108 -3.71 6.99 -1.63
N ILE A 109 -3.96 5.69 -1.67
CA ILE A 109 -4.54 5.03 -2.84
C ILE A 109 -6.00 4.73 -2.55
N ARG A 110 -6.89 5.43 -3.27
CA ARG A 110 -8.34 5.24 -3.24
C ARG A 110 -8.80 4.67 -4.59
N PRO A 111 -9.20 3.39 -4.64
CA PRO A 111 -9.76 2.80 -5.84
C PRO A 111 -11.17 3.32 -6.15
#